data_AF-A0A3D0DB71-F1
#
_entry.id   AF-A0A3D0DB71-F1
#
_cell.length_a   1.000
_cell.length_b   1.000
_cell.length_c   1.000
_cell.angle_alpha   90.00
_cell.angle_beta   90.00
_cell.angle_gamma   90.00
#
_symmetry.space_group_name_H-M   'P 1'
#
loop_
_entity.id
_entity.type
_entity.pdbx_description
1 polymer ?
#
loop_
_entity_poly.entity_id
_entity_poly.type
_entity_poly.pdbx_seq_one_letter_code
_entity_poly.pdbx_strand_id
1 'polypeptide(L)'
;MGGPQAVLYEPDPAVIRASLVEHLGTALGAALLDPAIAYLTAGQFVATPFARAWRVVEDAPFNLKALNRRLQALDANVIAVKKRGAPIEPERFRRRLKSTPDGRPLIVFVTRVEGRPWMVLAEETNMRADEEPG
;
A
#
# COMPACT_ATOMS: atom_id res chain seq x y z
N MET A 1 -5.27 -11.70 -13.61
CA MET A 1 -4.52 -10.82 -12.69
C MET A 1 -5.27 -9.51 -12.61
N GLY A 2 -5.26 -8.87 -11.44
CA GLY A 2 -6.12 -7.73 -11.14
C GLY A 2 -5.35 -6.71 -10.30
N GLY A 3 -5.94 -5.53 -10.13
CA GLY A 3 -5.40 -4.49 -9.28
C GLY A 3 -5.36 -4.87 -7.80
N PRO A 4 -5.03 -3.90 -6.92
CA PRO A 4 -5.12 -4.08 -5.48
C PRO A 4 -6.47 -4.65 -5.07
N GLN A 5 -6.45 -5.57 -4.10
CA GLN A 5 -7.63 -6.08 -3.42
C GLN A 5 -7.85 -5.31 -2.11
N ALA A 6 -8.58 -5.89 -1.15
CA ALA A 6 -8.92 -5.21 0.10
C ALA A 6 -7.72 -4.87 0.98
N VAL A 7 -6.62 -5.63 0.87
CA VAL A 7 -5.42 -5.46 1.68
C VAL A 7 -4.18 -5.42 0.80
N LEU A 8 -3.27 -4.50 1.13
CA LEU A 8 -1.93 -4.41 0.55
C LEU A 8 -0.89 -4.76 1.60
N TYR A 9 0.07 -5.61 1.25
CA TYR A 9 1.15 -6.06 2.12
C TYR A 9 2.51 -5.65 1.58
N GLU A 10 3.36 -5.14 2.48
CA GLU A 10 4.80 -4.95 2.27
C GLU A 10 5.56 -6.03 3.04
N PRO A 11 6.12 -7.03 2.35
CA PRO A 11 6.98 -8.02 2.99
C PRO A 11 8.20 -7.38 3.65
N ASP A 12 8.63 -7.98 4.76
CA ASP A 12 9.85 -7.60 5.45
C ASP A 12 11.07 -7.72 4.50
N PRO A 13 12.07 -6.82 4.58
CA PRO A 13 13.27 -6.92 3.76
C PRO A 13 14.00 -8.27 3.85
N ALA A 14 13.95 -8.97 4.98
CA ALA A 14 14.52 -10.31 5.13
C ALA A 14 13.77 -11.36 4.29
N VAL A 15 12.43 -11.30 4.24
CA VAL A 15 11.61 -12.16 3.37
C VAL A 15 11.95 -11.92 1.90
N ILE A 16 12.10 -10.65 1.51
CA ILE A 16 12.48 -10.26 0.15
C ILE A 16 13.87 -10.81 -0.19
N ARG A 17 14.87 -10.60 0.68
CA ARG A 17 16.24 -11.10 0.48
C ARG A 17 16.33 -12.63 0.46
N ALA A 18 15.48 -13.31 1.22
CA ALA A 18 15.39 -14.76 1.25
C ALA A 18 14.61 -15.34 0.06
N SER A 19 14.09 -14.51 -0.85
CA SER A 19 13.23 -14.94 -1.97
C SER A 19 11.99 -15.73 -1.52
N LEU A 20 11.44 -15.39 -0.35
CA LEU A 20 10.29 -16.07 0.26
C LEU A 20 8.95 -15.34 0.05
N VAL A 21 8.91 -14.35 -0.85
CA VAL A 21 7.73 -13.50 -1.07
C VAL A 21 6.53 -14.32 -1.55
N GLU A 22 6.72 -15.27 -2.47
CA GLU A 22 5.64 -16.13 -2.96
C GLU A 22 5.16 -17.12 -1.90
N HIS A 23 6.08 -17.62 -1.07
CA HIS A 23 5.74 -18.47 0.06
C HIS A 23 4.89 -17.71 1.09
N LEU A 24 5.28 -16.48 1.42
CA LEU A 24 4.48 -15.60 2.27
C LEU A 24 3.12 -15.28 1.64
N GLY A 25 3.07 -15.04 0.33
CA GLY A 25 1.81 -14.85 -0.40
C GLY A 25 0.87 -16.03 -0.21
N THR A 26 1.36 -17.25 -0.40
CA THR A 26 0.59 -18.48 -0.18
C THR A 26 0.08 -18.57 1.26
N ALA A 27 0.93 -18.31 2.25
CA ALA A 27 0.55 -18.35 3.67
C ALA A 27 -0.52 -17.32 4.05
N LEU A 28 -0.54 -16.16 3.38
CA LEU A 28 -1.50 -15.08 3.62
C LEU A 28 -2.77 -15.21 2.76
N GLY A 29 -2.84 -16.16 1.82
CA GLY A 29 -3.87 -16.14 0.77
C GLY A 29 -3.78 -14.90 -0.13
N ALA A 30 -2.57 -14.35 -0.28
CA ALA A 30 -2.26 -13.14 -1.03
C ALA A 30 -1.56 -13.46 -2.35
N ALA A 31 -1.76 -12.60 -3.35
CA ALA A 31 -1.07 -12.67 -4.64
C ALA A 31 -0.07 -11.52 -4.78
N LEU A 32 0.96 -11.69 -5.61
CA LEU A 32 1.82 -10.58 -6.05
C LEU A 32 0.98 -9.52 -6.78
N LEU A 33 1.18 -8.26 -6.40
CA LEU A 33 0.52 -7.13 -7.07
C LEU A 33 1.05 -6.92 -8.48
N ASP A 34 2.37 -7.03 -8.66
CA ASP A 34 3.04 -7.01 -9.96
C ASP A 34 4.41 -7.72 -9.82
N PRO A 35 4.84 -8.57 -10.78
CA PRO A 35 6.06 -9.37 -10.64
C PRO A 35 7.34 -8.57 -10.42
N ALA A 36 7.39 -7.30 -10.85
CA ALA A 36 8.55 -6.44 -10.68
C ALA A 36 8.58 -5.72 -9.32
N ILE A 37 7.56 -5.90 -8.48
CA ILE A 37 7.49 -5.31 -7.14
C ILE A 37 7.04 -6.35 -6.11
N ALA A 38 7.75 -6.43 -4.98
CA ALA A 38 7.44 -7.42 -3.95
C ALA A 38 6.16 -7.11 -3.13
N TYR A 39 5.25 -6.25 -3.58
CA TYR A 39 4.00 -6.04 -2.86
C TYR A 39 3.05 -7.22 -3.08
N LEU A 40 2.38 -7.64 -2.02
CA LEU A 40 1.33 -8.65 -2.06
C LEU A 40 -0.04 -7.99 -1.83
N THR A 41 -1.11 -8.61 -2.33
CA THR A 41 -2.47 -8.14 -2.10
C THR A 41 -3.44 -9.30 -1.85
N ALA A 42 -4.41 -9.10 -0.96
CA ALA A 42 -5.37 -10.13 -0.55
C ALA A 42 -6.78 -9.55 -0.36
N GLY A 43 -7.78 -10.41 -0.47
CA GLY A 43 -9.19 -10.05 -0.29
C GLY A 43 -9.57 -9.88 1.18
N GLN A 44 -8.77 -10.41 2.10
CA GLN A 44 -8.98 -10.35 3.55
C GLN A 44 -7.66 -10.11 4.28
N PHE A 45 -7.74 -9.52 5.46
CA PHE A 45 -6.58 -9.27 6.31
C PHE A 45 -6.23 -10.51 7.13
N VAL A 46 -4.97 -10.91 7.03
CA VAL A 46 -4.27 -11.87 7.88
C VAL A 46 -3.07 -11.16 8.52
N ALA A 47 -2.97 -11.20 9.86
CA ALA A 47 -1.85 -10.63 10.59
C ALA A 47 -0.61 -11.51 10.46
N THR A 48 0.58 -10.91 10.38
CA THR A 48 1.85 -11.62 10.29
C THR A 48 3.02 -10.74 10.73
N PRO A 49 4.05 -11.29 11.38
CA PRO A 49 5.29 -10.55 11.65
C PRO A 49 6.14 -10.34 10.38
N PHE A 50 5.82 -11.03 9.29
CA PHE A 50 6.64 -11.06 8.07
C PHE A 50 6.25 -10.00 7.02
N ALA A 51 5.20 -9.23 7.27
CA ALA A 51 4.79 -8.12 6.41
C ALA A 51 4.03 -7.04 7.19
N ARG A 52 4.15 -5.80 6.72
CA ARG A 52 3.24 -4.71 7.11
C ARG A 52 2.02 -4.72 6.21
N ALA A 53 0.86 -4.37 6.74
CA ALA A 53 -0.42 -4.43 6.02
C ALA A 53 -1.18 -3.11 6.09
N TRP A 54 -1.82 -2.76 4.99
CA TRP A 54 -2.71 -1.61 4.88
C TRP A 54 -4.03 -2.00 4.24
N ARG A 55 -5.13 -1.52 4.81
CA ARG A 55 -6.44 -1.70 4.21
C ARG A 55 -6.59 -0.71 3.06
N VAL A 56 -6.87 -1.23 1.86
CA VAL A 56 -7.12 -0.41 0.69
C VAL A 56 -8.45 0.32 0.86
N VAL A 57 -8.41 1.62 0.63
CA VAL A 57 -9.59 2.50 0.62
C VAL A 57 -10.04 2.67 -0.83
N GLU A 58 -9.12 3.05 -1.71
CA GLU A 58 -9.35 3.22 -3.14
C GLU A 58 -8.06 3.03 -3.93
N ASP A 59 -8.19 2.63 -5.19
CA ASP A 59 -7.08 2.54 -6.12
C ASP A 59 -7.51 2.92 -7.55
N ALA A 60 -6.53 3.30 -8.38
CA ALA A 60 -6.75 3.64 -9.78
C ALA A 60 -5.40 3.75 -10.51
N PRO A 61 -5.41 3.78 -11.87
CA PRO A 61 -4.26 4.23 -12.63
C PRO A 61 -3.75 5.58 -12.12
N PHE A 62 -2.44 5.75 -12.02
CA PHE A 62 -1.85 6.94 -11.43
C PHE A 62 -2.19 8.20 -12.25
N ASN A 63 -2.85 9.16 -11.60
CA ASN A 63 -3.08 10.49 -12.14
C ASN A 63 -3.11 11.51 -10.99
N LEU A 64 -2.18 12.45 -10.96
CA LEU A 64 -2.05 13.41 -9.85
C LEU A 64 -3.29 14.29 -9.65
N LYS A 65 -3.97 14.71 -10.73
CA LYS A 65 -5.18 15.53 -10.63
C LYS A 65 -6.32 14.73 -10.01
N ALA A 66 -6.49 13.48 -10.44
CA ALA A 66 -7.48 12.57 -9.87
C ALA A 66 -7.15 12.25 -8.41
N LEU A 67 -5.89 11.98 -8.09
CA LEU A 67 -5.41 11.73 -6.73
C LEU A 67 -5.78 12.89 -5.80
N ASN A 68 -5.43 14.12 -6.17
CA ASN A 68 -5.75 15.30 -5.36
C ASN A 68 -7.25 15.50 -5.16
N ARG A 69 -8.06 15.22 -6.19
CA ARG A 69 -9.51 15.26 -6.06
C ARG A 69 -10.04 14.23 -5.06
N ARG A 70 -9.48 13.00 -5.06
CA ARG A 70 -9.89 11.95 -4.10
C ARG A 70 -9.40 12.25 -2.69
N LEU A 71 -8.17 12.73 -2.52
CA LEU A 71 -7.65 13.17 -1.22
C LEU A 71 -8.55 14.24 -0.59
N GLN A 72 -8.97 15.24 -1.37
CA GLN A 72 -9.90 16.27 -0.90
C GLN A 72 -11.30 15.70 -0.59
N ALA A 73 -11.83 14.82 -1.45
CA ALA A 73 -13.15 14.22 -1.24
C ALA A 73 -13.21 13.31 0.00
N LEU A 74 -12.08 12.72 0.39
CA LEU A 74 -11.95 11.86 1.56
C LEU A 74 -11.51 12.61 2.82
N ASP A 75 -11.33 13.92 2.72
CA ASP A 75 -10.71 14.76 3.74
C ASP A 75 -9.40 14.16 4.29
N ALA A 76 -8.51 13.77 3.38
CA ALA A 76 -7.36 12.93 3.70
C ALA A 76 -6.15 13.72 4.22
N ASN A 77 -5.64 13.33 5.38
CA ASN A 77 -4.33 13.70 5.89
C ASN A 77 -3.29 12.67 5.41
N VAL A 78 -2.44 13.05 4.45
CA VAL A 78 -1.41 12.16 3.90
C VAL A 78 -0.22 12.07 4.87
N ILE A 79 -0.22 11.00 5.67
CA ILE A 79 0.81 10.76 6.68
C ILE A 79 2.09 10.17 6.09
N ALA A 80 1.97 9.38 5.01
CA ALA A 80 3.12 8.83 4.31
C ALA A 80 2.86 8.67 2.80
N VAL A 81 3.96 8.71 2.04
CA VAL A 81 3.98 8.32 0.62
C VAL A 81 4.95 7.16 0.47
N LYS A 82 4.48 6.05 -0.11
CA LYS A 82 5.31 4.89 -0.43
C LYS A 82 5.43 4.75 -1.93
N LYS A 83 6.64 4.52 -2.44
CA LYS A 83 6.88 4.27 -3.87
C LYS A 83 7.56 2.93 -4.12
N ARG A 84 7.13 2.21 -5.15
CA ARG A 84 7.85 1.04 -5.71
C ARG A 84 7.64 0.96 -7.21
N GLY A 85 8.73 0.99 -7.98
CA GLY A 85 8.66 0.87 -9.44
C GLY A 85 8.08 2.09 -10.17
N ALA A 86 8.00 3.27 -9.55
CA ALA A 86 7.56 4.51 -10.17
C ALA A 86 8.69 5.56 -10.18
N PRO A 87 8.91 6.29 -11.31
CA PRO A 87 9.95 7.30 -11.43
C PRO A 87 9.54 8.62 -10.76
N ILE A 88 9.23 8.58 -9.47
CA ILE A 88 8.76 9.71 -8.69
C ILE A 88 9.75 10.03 -7.57
N GLU A 89 10.08 11.31 -7.42
CA GLU A 89 10.85 11.83 -6.30
C GLU A 89 9.86 12.10 -5.13
N PRO A 90 9.98 11.38 -3.99
CA PRO A 90 8.98 11.40 -2.93
C PRO A 90 8.71 12.79 -2.35
N GLU A 91 9.75 13.61 -2.15
CA GLU A 91 9.63 14.89 -1.48
C GLU A 91 8.88 15.90 -2.36
N ARG A 92 9.29 16.04 -3.62
CA ARG A 92 8.59 16.83 -4.63
C ARG A 92 7.16 16.34 -4.85
N PHE A 93 6.93 15.04 -4.79
CA PHE A 93 5.59 14.49 -4.96
C PHE A 93 4.69 14.82 -3.77
N ARG A 94 5.17 14.65 -2.54
CA ARG A 94 4.42 14.97 -1.32
C ARG A 94 3.96 16.42 -1.31
N ARG A 95 4.81 17.36 -1.72
CA ARG A 95 4.48 18.79 -1.84
C ARG A 95 3.37 19.11 -2.85
N ARG A 96 3.10 18.21 -3.79
CA ARG A 96 2.05 18.37 -4.82
C ARG A 96 0.71 17.78 -4.38
N LEU A 97 0.67 17.06 -3.26
CA LEU A 97 -0.55 16.44 -2.74
C LEU A 97 -1.42 17.47 -2.02
N LYS A 98 -2.72 17.41 -2.26
CA LYS A 98 -3.74 18.20 -1.55
C LYS A 98 -4.18 17.42 -0.31
N SER A 99 -3.31 17.42 0.69
CA SER A 99 -3.56 16.87 2.02
C SER A 99 -4.35 17.86 2.87
N THR A 100 -5.34 17.39 3.62
CA THR A 100 -6.01 18.17 4.65
C THR A 100 -5.34 17.90 6.00
N PRO A 101 -4.75 18.90 6.67
CA PRO A 101 -4.32 18.78 8.06
C PRO A 101 -5.49 18.33 8.95
N ASP A 102 -5.21 17.47 9.94
CA ASP A 102 -6.21 16.89 10.87
C ASP A 102 -7.32 16.03 10.24
N GLY A 103 -7.27 15.83 8.93
CA GLY A 103 -8.15 14.92 8.21
C GLY A 103 -7.86 13.44 8.47
N ARG A 104 -8.61 12.56 7.80
CA ARG A 104 -8.47 11.10 7.89
C ARG A 104 -7.03 10.67 7.52
N PRO A 105 -6.28 9.99 8.40
CA PRO A 105 -4.91 9.56 8.11
C PRO A 105 -4.91 8.51 6.99
N LEU A 106 -4.28 8.84 5.87
CA LEU A 106 -4.11 7.94 4.73
C LEU A 106 -2.66 7.90 4.26
N ILE A 107 -2.30 6.76 3.69
CA ILE A 107 -1.03 6.51 3.03
C ILE A 107 -1.28 6.44 1.54
N VAL A 108 -0.45 7.15 0.78
CA VAL A 108 -0.48 7.12 -0.67
C VAL A 108 0.62 6.19 -1.16
N PHE A 109 0.23 5.10 -1.81
CA PHE A 109 1.16 4.26 -2.56
C PHE A 109 1.17 4.71 -4.01
N VAL A 110 2.36 4.92 -4.56
CA VAL A 110 2.56 5.02 -6.00
C VAL A 110 3.40 3.85 -6.47
N THR A 111 2.76 2.95 -7.19
CA THR A 111 3.34 1.66 -7.53
C THR A 111 3.06 1.29 -8.97
N ARG A 112 3.15 0.00 -9.31
CA ARG A 112 2.78 -0.53 -10.61
C ARG A 112 1.83 -1.70 -10.49
N VAL A 113 0.96 -1.83 -11.48
CA VAL A 113 0.08 -2.97 -11.68
C VAL A 113 0.17 -3.30 -13.17
N GLU A 114 0.55 -4.52 -13.49
CA GLU A 114 0.73 -4.99 -14.88
C GLU A 114 1.64 -4.05 -15.70
N GLY A 115 2.74 -3.59 -15.09
CA GLY A 115 3.70 -2.67 -15.70
C GLY A 115 3.25 -1.21 -15.82
N ARG A 116 2.03 -0.86 -15.37
CA ARG A 116 1.48 0.50 -15.47
C ARG A 116 1.52 1.23 -14.13
N PRO A 117 1.83 2.54 -14.09
CA PRO A 117 1.77 3.33 -12.86
C PRO A 117 0.38 3.30 -12.22
N TRP A 118 0.34 3.02 -10.93
CA TRP A 118 -0.88 2.88 -10.13
C TRP A 118 -0.80 3.70 -8.85
N MET A 119 -1.95 4.20 -8.39
CA MET A 119 -2.09 4.84 -7.08
C MET A 119 -3.00 4.03 -6.18
N VAL A 120 -2.65 3.92 -4.90
CA VAL A 120 -3.49 3.31 -3.87
C VAL A 120 -3.56 4.26 -2.68
N LEU A 121 -4.78 4.52 -2.22
CA LEU A 121 -5.06 5.16 -0.94
C LEU A 121 -5.37 4.06 0.05
N ALA A 122 -4.62 4.00 1.15
CA ALA A 122 -4.80 2.97 2.15
C ALA A 122 -4.65 3.53 3.55
N GLU A 123 -5.23 2.86 4.53
CA GLU A 123 -5.05 3.16 5.95
C GLU A 123 -4.20 2.07 6.60
N GLU A 124 -3.49 2.42 7.68
CA GLU A 124 -2.83 1.41 8.49
C GLU A 124 -3.86 0.45 9.06
N THR A 125 -3.54 -0.84 8.98
CA THR A 125 -4.33 -1.84 9.69
C THR A 125 -3.92 -1.71 11.16
N ASN A 126 -4.56 -0.81 11.89
CA ASN A 126 -4.26 -0.59 13.31
C ASN A 126 -4.87 -1.72 14.14
N MET A 127 -4.32 -2.92 13.99
CA MET A 127 -4.26 -3.89 15.07
C MET A 127 -2.80 -3.89 15.49
N ARG A 128 -2.54 -3.31 16.67
CA ARG A 128 -1.47 -3.86 17.50
C ARG A 128 -1.72 -5.37 17.50
N ALA A 129 -0.73 -6.16 17.11
CA ALA A 129 -0.73 -7.54 17.58
C ALA A 129 -0.89 -7.39 19.09
N ASP A 130 -2.08 -7.67 19.61
CA ASP A 130 -2.33 -7.70 21.04
C ASP A 130 -1.14 -8.44 21.67
N GLU A 131 -0.60 -7.82 22.70
CA GLU A 131 0.36 -8.40 23.63
C GLU A 131 0.10 -9.90 23.76
N GLU A 132 1.12 -10.74 23.55
CA GLU A 132 1.04 -12.13 23.99
C GLU A 132 0.70 -12.11 25.49
N PRO A 133 -0.46 -12.62 25.93
CA PRO A 133 -0.67 -12.83 27.34
C PRO A 133 -0.01 -14.14 27.73
N GLY A 134 1.19 -14.05 28.30
CA GLY A 134 1.80 -15.09 29.15
C GLY A 134 2.71 -16.08 28.46
#